data_AF-A0A841KQX6-F1
#
_entry.id   AF-A0A841KQX6-F1
#
_cell.length_a   1.000
_cell.length_b   1.000
_cell.length_c   1.000
_cell.angle_alpha   90.00
_cell.angle_beta   90.00
_cell.angle_gamma   90.00
#
_symmetry.space_group_name_H-M   'P 1'
#
loop_
_entity.id
_entity.type
_entity.pdbx_description
1 polymer ?
#
loop_
_entity_poly.entity_id
_entity_poly.type
_entity_poly.pdbx_seq_one_letter_code
_entity_poly.pdbx_strand_id
1 'polypeptide(L)'
;MYSLSFYEAVEKCLNGEGYIRGDQFKDGVFIRKQGEMLIAIDGFNANRVIGNFYISSGILSQKYKLFNYIEKDELINGKGKLSFEYTKIV
;
A
#
# COMPACT_ATOMS: atom_id res chain seq x y z
N MET A 1 -3.91 10.83 2.73
CA MET A 1 -4.02 11.57 1.45
C MET A 1 -2.92 11.05 0.52
N TYR A 2 -3.16 11.04 -0.80
CA TYR A 2 -2.14 10.65 -1.78
C TYR A 2 -1.29 11.87 -2.13
N SER A 3 -0.01 11.85 -1.76
CA SER A 3 0.87 13.02 -1.87
C SER A 3 2.29 12.68 -2.28
N LEU A 4 2.73 11.43 -2.11
CA LEU A 4 4.08 10.99 -2.42
C LEU A 4 4.26 10.82 -3.93
N SER A 5 5.44 11.16 -4.43
CA SER A 5 5.92 10.71 -5.74
C SER A 5 6.23 9.21 -5.72
N PHE A 6 6.41 8.62 -6.90
CA PHE A 6 6.81 7.21 -7.02
C PHE A 6 8.11 6.90 -6.26
N TYR A 7 9.14 7.73 -6.44
CA TYR A 7 10.45 7.52 -5.82
C TYR A 7 10.37 7.60 -4.29
N GLU A 8 9.71 8.62 -3.74
CA GLU A 8 9.52 8.76 -2.29
C GLU A 8 8.74 7.57 -1.72
N ALA A 9 7.68 7.12 -2.40
CA ALA A 9 6.90 5.98 -1.94
C ALA A 9 7.73 4.68 -1.94
N VAL A 10 8.48 4.43 -3.02
CA VAL A 10 9.35 3.25 -3.13
C VAL A 10 10.44 3.26 -2.07
N GLU A 11 11.12 4.38 -1.86
CA GLU A 11 12.15 4.53 -0.84
C GLU A 11 11.60 4.19 0.56
N LYS A 12 10.47 4.81 0.92
CA LYS A 12 9.80 4.55 2.20
C LYS A 12 9.38 3.10 2.36
N CYS A 13 8.86 2.48 1.30
CA CYS A 13 8.48 1.07 1.31
C CYS A 13 9.68 0.14 1.48
N LEU A 14 10.78 0.42 0.79
CA LEU A 14 12.03 -0.35 0.88
C LEU A 14 12.72 -0.18 2.25
N ASN A 15 12.52 0.96 2.91
CA ASN A 15 12.96 1.19 4.29
C ASN A 15 12.06 0.51 5.33
N GLY A 16 10.98 -0.15 4.90
CA GLY A 16 10.06 -0.86 5.79
C GLY A 16 9.09 0.06 6.54
N GLU A 17 8.90 1.30 6.09
CA GLU A 17 7.97 2.24 6.73
C GLU A 17 6.50 1.84 6.52
N GLY A 18 6.21 1.00 5.52
CA GLY A 18 4.86 0.47 5.31
C GLY A 18 4.60 -0.02 3.89
N TYR A 19 3.31 -0.19 3.61
CA TYR A 19 2.76 -0.56 2.31
C TYR A 19 2.50 0.70 1.50
N ILE A 20 2.68 0.65 0.19
CA ILE A 20 2.33 1.76 -0.70
C ILE A 20 1.21 1.37 -1.64
N ARG A 21 0.39 2.34 -1.98
CA ARG A 21 -0.62 2.22 -3.03
C ARG A 21 -0.63 3.52 -3.82
N GLY A 22 -0.73 3.40 -5.14
CA GLY A 22 -0.96 4.53 -6.05
C GLY A 22 -2.45 4.86 -6.15
N ASP A 23 -2.80 6.10 -6.45
CA ASP A 23 -4.19 6.56 -6.56
C ASP A 23 -4.97 5.89 -7.70
N GLN A 24 -4.27 5.43 -8.74
CA GLN A 24 -4.85 4.71 -9.87
C GLN A 24 -4.82 3.19 -9.70
N PHE A 25 -4.32 2.68 -8.57
CA PHE A 25 -4.30 1.25 -8.31
C PHE A 25 -5.73 0.77 -8.06
N LYS A 26 -6.06 -0.39 -8.64
CA LYS A 26 -7.31 -1.10 -8.33
C LYS A 26 -7.48 -1.20 -6.82
N ASP A 27 -8.71 -0.98 -6.35
CA ASP A 27 -9.05 -1.14 -4.94
C ASP A 27 -8.59 -2.48 -4.40
N GLY A 28 -7.97 -2.44 -3.22
CA GLY A 28 -7.39 -3.61 -2.60
C GLY A 28 -5.99 -3.99 -3.08
N VAL A 29 -5.35 -3.29 -4.03
CA VAL A 29 -3.98 -3.62 -4.47
C VAL A 29 -2.96 -2.71 -3.78
N PHE A 30 -1.98 -3.34 -3.13
CA PHE A 30 -0.88 -2.66 -2.43
C PHE A 30 0.45 -3.23 -2.86
N ILE A 31 1.53 -2.50 -2.59
CA ILE A 31 2.91 -2.95 -2.74
C ILE A 31 3.55 -2.99 -1.36
N ARG A 32 4.30 -4.06 -1.09
CA ARG A 32 5.15 -4.19 0.10
C ARG A 32 6.54 -4.68 -0.25
N LYS A 33 7.47 -4.46 0.68
CA LYS A 33 8.77 -5.13 0.67
C LYS A 33 8.63 -6.62 1.05
N GLN A 34 9.33 -7.48 0.33
CA GLN A 34 9.61 -8.87 0.67
C GLN A 34 11.07 -9.18 0.34
N GLY A 35 11.91 -9.33 1.36
CA GLY A 35 13.37 -9.34 1.15
C GLY A 35 13.81 -8.04 0.49
N GLU A 36 14.64 -8.11 -0.55
CA GLU A 36 15.09 -6.94 -1.31
C GLU A 36 14.17 -6.56 -2.49
N MET A 37 12.95 -7.10 -2.52
CA MET A 37 12.01 -6.92 -3.63
C MET A 37 10.74 -6.20 -3.22
N LEU A 38 10.15 -5.47 -4.16
CA LEU A 38 8.78 -4.97 -4.05
C LEU A 38 7.82 -5.95 -4.71
N ILE A 39 6.78 -6.34 -3.98
CA ILE A 39 5.76 -7.27 -4.46
C ILE A 39 4.37 -6.62 -4.38
N ALA A 40 3.56 -6.85 -5.41
CA ALA A 40 2.15 -6.51 -5.37
C ALA A 40 1.38 -7.57 -4.58
N ILE A 41 0.48 -7.14 -3.69
CA ILE A 41 -0.35 -8.01 -2.86
C ILE A 41 -1.81 -7.61 -2.94
N ASP A 42 -2.66 -8.61 -2.71
CA ASP A 42 -4.08 -8.40 -2.43
C ASP A 42 -4.22 -7.99 -0.97
N GLY A 43 -4.61 -6.75 -0.70
CA GLY A 43 -4.76 -6.25 0.65
C GLY A 43 -5.86 -6.96 1.44
N PHE A 44 -6.88 -7.55 0.79
CA PHE A 44 -7.92 -8.35 1.46
C PHE A 44 -7.35 -9.66 2.03
N ASN A 45 -6.24 -10.10 1.47
CA ASN A 45 -5.47 -11.24 1.94
C ASN A 45 -3.99 -10.91 1.78
N ALA A 46 -3.42 -10.09 2.68
CA ALA A 46 -2.08 -9.51 2.55
C ALA A 46 -0.92 -10.53 2.38
N ASN A 47 -1.21 -11.82 2.58
CA ASN A 47 -0.29 -12.93 2.32
C ASN A 47 -0.33 -13.43 0.86
N ARG A 48 -1.32 -13.03 0.08
CA ARG A 48 -1.50 -13.40 -1.33
C ARG A 48 -0.75 -12.43 -2.23
N VAL A 49 0.33 -12.93 -2.80
CA VAL A 49 1.10 -12.24 -3.84
C VAL A 49 0.32 -12.24 -5.16
N ILE A 50 0.28 -11.09 -5.82
CA ILE A 50 -0.25 -10.96 -7.17
C ILE A 50 0.89 -11.28 -8.14
N GLY A 51 0.88 -12.51 -8.67
CA GLY A 51 1.99 -13.05 -9.47
C GLY A 51 2.21 -12.38 -10.83
N ASN A 52 1.19 -11.69 -11.37
CA ASN A 52 1.28 -10.98 -12.65
C ASN A 52 0.81 -9.54 -12.45
N PHE A 53 1.74 -8.58 -12.42
CA PHE A 53 1.41 -7.16 -12.49
C PHE A 53 2.31 -6.47 -13.51
N TYR A 54 1.73 -5.55 -14.29
CA TYR A 54 2.47 -4.77 -15.27
C TYR A 54 2.71 -3.37 -14.71
N ILE A 55 3.97 -2.95 -14.68
CA ILE A 55 4.35 -1.56 -14.45
C ILE A 55 4.43 -0.89 -15.82
N SER A 56 3.58 0.11 -16.05
CA SER A 56 3.68 0.98 -17.23
C SER A 56 4.32 2.32 -16.85
N SER A 57 4.70 3.14 -17.84
CA SER A 57 5.24 4.47 -17.58
C SER A 57 4.30 5.38 -16.77
N GLY A 58 2.99 5.12 -16.82
CA GLY A 58 1.97 5.87 -16.05
C GLY A 58 2.10 5.76 -14.53
N ILE A 59 2.89 4.82 -14.00
CA ILE A 59 3.10 4.75 -12.55
C ILE A 59 3.92 5.93 -12.03
N LEU A 60 4.82 6.48 -12.85
CA LEU A 60 5.67 7.59 -12.42
C LEU A 60 4.90 8.90 -12.25
N SER A 61 3.79 9.08 -12.99
CA SER A 61 3.00 10.31 -13.00
C SER A 61 1.94 10.39 -11.90
N GLN A 62 1.66 9.29 -11.22
CA GLN A 62 0.56 9.20 -10.27
C GLN A 62 1.03 9.52 -8.83
N LYS A 63 0.08 9.75 -7.91
CA LYS A 63 0.41 10.01 -6.50
C LYS A 63 0.26 8.76 -5.66
N TYR A 64 1.05 8.68 -4.60
CA TYR A 64 1.11 7.52 -3.71
C TYR A 64 0.76 7.91 -2.27
N LYS A 65 0.25 6.94 -1.53
CA LYS A 65 0.04 7.01 -0.08
C LYS A 65 0.77 5.84 0.58
N LEU A 66 1.39 6.12 1.72
CA LEU A 66 1.94 5.12 2.62
C LEU A 66 0.86 4.66 3.61
N PHE A 67 0.86 3.37 3.90
CA PHE A 67 -0.07 2.70 4.79
C PHE A 67 0.73 1.87 5.78
N ASN A 68 0.56 2.13 7.08
CA ASN A 68 1.32 1.43 8.12
C ASN A 68 0.73 0.03 8.42
N TYR A 69 -0.52 -0.19 8.03
CA TYR A 69 -1.24 -1.45 8.17
C TYR A 69 -2.32 -1.51 7.08
N ILE A 70 -2.75 -2.71 6.68
CA ILE A 70 -3.83 -2.90 5.71
C ILE A 70 -5.07 -3.39 6.48
N GLU A 71 -5.95 -2.46 6.87
CA GLU A 71 -7.25 -2.80 7.47
C GLU A 71 -8.27 -3.20 6.40
N LYS A 72 -9.20 -4.10 6.78
CA LYS A 72 -10.33 -4.53 5.92
C LYS A 72 -11.15 -3.37 5.35
N ASP A 73 -11.21 -2.24 6.05
CA ASP A 73 -12.03 -1.09 5.68
C ASP A 73 -11.33 -0.11 4.72
N GLU A 74 -9.99 -0.02 4.74
CA GLU A 74 -9.22 0.72 3.71
C GLU A 74 -9.23 0.04 2.33
N LEU A 75 -9.70 -1.22 2.30
CA LEU A 75 -9.87 -2.02 1.09
C LEU A 75 -11.23 -1.79 0.42
N ILE A 76 -12.23 -1.39 1.20
CA ILE A 76 -13.63 -1.27 0.76
C ILE A 76 -13.98 0.18 0.41
N ASN A 77 -13.35 1.16 1.06
CA ASN A 77 -13.63 2.57 0.82
C ASN A 77 -12.32 3.35 0.66
N GLY A 78 -11.98 3.76 -0.56
CA GLY A 78 -10.92 4.75 -0.85
C GLY A 78 -11.15 6.15 -0.26
N LYS A 79 -11.92 6.26 0.83
CA LYS A 79 -12.22 7.46 1.60
C LYS A 79 -12.11 7.10 3.08
N GLY A 80 -10.99 7.46 3.70
CA GLY A 80 -10.78 7.22 5.11
C GLY A 80 -11.81 7.92 6.01
N LYS A 81 -12.21 7.26 7.09
CA LYS A 81 -12.37 7.86 8.43
C LYS A 81 -12.34 6.77 9.52
N LEU A 82 -11.68 7.15 10.62
CA LEU A 82 -11.27 6.45 11.87
C LEU A 82 -12.44 5.75 12.60
N SER A 83 -12.29 4.74 13.48
CA SER A 83 -11.38 4.47 14.61
C SER A 83 -11.42 2.93 14.89
N PHE A 84 -10.57 2.29 15.71
CA PHE A 84 -10.61 2.25 17.19
C PHE A 84 -9.30 1.77 17.82
N GLU A 85 -8.99 2.36 18.96
CA GLU A 85 -8.01 1.91 19.94
C GLU A 85 -8.27 0.46 20.37
N TYR A 86 -7.21 -0.35 20.44
CA TYR A 86 -7.07 -1.29 21.54
C TYR A 86 -5.67 -1.21 22.10
N THR A 87 -5.50 -0.30 23.07
CA THR A 87 -4.49 -0.50 24.10
C THR A 87 -4.88 -1.75 24.88
N LYS A 88 -4.10 -2.82 24.74
CA LYS A 88 -3.90 -3.74 25.85
C LYS A 88 -2.42 -4.14 25.89
N ILE A 89 -1.63 -3.27 26.50
CA ILE A 89 -0.36 -3.68 27.09
C ILE A 89 -0.71 -4.11 28.52
N VAL A 90 -0.69 -5.43 28.70
CA VAL A 90 -0.65 -6.28 29.91
C VAL A 90 -1.28 -5.71 31.19
#